data_AF-A0A7X8L9D1-F1
#
_entry.id   AF-A0A7X8L9D1-F1
#
_cell.length_a   1.000
_cell.length_b   1.000
_cell.length_c   1.000
_cell.angle_alpha   90.00
_cell.angle_beta   90.00
_cell.angle_gamma   90.00
#
_symmetry.space_group_name_H-M   'P 1'
#
loop_
_entity.id
_entity.type
_entity.pdbx_description
1 polymer ?
#
loop_
_entity_poly.entity_id
_entity_poly.type
_entity_poly.pdbx_seq_one_letter_code
_entity_poly.pdbx_strand_id
1 'polypeptide(L)'
;MKKEKKQFLALFLAFCMAFSLIFENPFVVEAATKIVTKYMEIALSAEEVSKDLYLQDVFTLNQDVPYVGFFTSETDYSYYYGTSNDLVNWNITSEYFSLVYGNQTFVGISSDKNYQNHLNYTTDGRTWEVATLPVGISPLSVKFENGYFKLYCKDDEGIKYLYLSQDAKTWFDITKEVPDGTNIENIIIKDGALYSLTGTNISGSGFRVHAAKTVNEGKTQWDPLEKLNKEGYGMLGNFMFDGKTVGVQLYSIAEYEKDEYVSNTLYYVTSDFVNWVEKDWTQDDYDYYSIYDATSTAKSRKTKPEGKRFEAIEIYPYRDGDQMYYVSYVVYSEDGKTWKKDAINIFVNGEKISKDPKEKNAFAIPASYEWARKGVEYSIGRNYVYTWDLENNLPESISRGDYLILIMKALNVQAPKTEVSGFVPFSDIYSWWEDGQLINRAKMLGLVNGKSDHQFDPDGRISRQDMMVMTYNILRKSGMVEADTNLTALQVFSDKDQVSGYGKEAVSSLIKAGIIAGSGNKIDPLGNLSYAEAMVIAERLNVYRTRE
;
A
#
# COMPACT_ATOMS: atom_id res chain seq x y z
N MET A 1 -29.59 32.53 -7.49
CA MET A 1 -29.05 32.48 -6.11
C MET A 1 -29.06 33.88 -5.49
N LYS A 2 -29.61 34.04 -4.27
CA LYS A 2 -29.72 35.34 -3.56
C LYS A 2 -28.35 35.89 -3.12
N LYS A 3 -28.25 37.22 -3.04
CA LYS A 3 -27.04 38.02 -2.71
C LYS A 3 -26.33 37.58 -1.42
N GLU A 4 -27.09 37.06 -0.45
CA GLU A 4 -26.59 36.53 0.83
C GLU A 4 -25.72 35.28 0.66
N LYS A 5 -26.03 34.38 -0.30
CA LYS A 5 -25.18 33.20 -0.60
C LYS A 5 -23.84 33.58 -1.23
N LYS A 6 -23.79 34.69 -1.98
CA LYS A 6 -22.52 35.22 -2.54
C LYS A 6 -21.63 35.83 -1.46
N GLN A 7 -22.22 36.43 -0.43
CA GLN A 7 -21.47 36.99 0.71
C GLN A 7 -20.94 35.89 1.63
N PHE A 8 -21.70 34.81 1.85
CA PHE A 8 -21.22 33.65 2.61
C PHE A 8 -20.06 32.93 1.91
N LEU A 9 -20.17 32.73 0.59
CA LEU A 9 -19.09 32.14 -0.21
C LEU A 9 -17.84 33.02 -0.25
N ALA A 10 -17.99 34.35 -0.35
CA ALA A 10 -16.87 35.27 -0.27
C ALA A 10 -16.20 35.29 1.12
N LEU A 11 -16.99 35.17 2.20
CA LEU A 11 -16.46 35.07 3.57
C LEU A 11 -15.71 33.75 3.79
N PHE A 12 -16.23 32.64 3.27
CA PHE A 12 -15.60 31.33 3.36
C PHE A 12 -14.28 31.30 2.58
N LEU A 13 -14.26 31.86 1.37
CA LEU A 13 -13.04 32.00 0.56
C LEU A 13 -12.00 32.92 1.21
N ALA A 14 -12.43 34.02 1.84
CA ALA A 14 -11.55 34.90 2.60
C ALA A 14 -11.00 34.22 3.86
N PHE A 15 -11.79 33.37 4.52
CA PHE A 15 -11.37 32.57 5.67
C PHE A 15 -10.33 31.51 5.27
N CYS A 16 -10.54 30.79 4.16
CA CYS A 16 -9.56 29.84 3.63
C CYS A 16 -8.25 30.52 3.18
N MET A 17 -8.34 31.70 2.54
CA MET A 17 -7.15 32.49 2.19
C MET A 17 -6.40 32.99 3.43
N ALA A 18 -7.11 33.45 4.46
CA ALA A 18 -6.50 33.85 5.73
C ALA A 18 -5.83 32.66 6.45
N PHE A 19 -6.44 31.46 6.40
CA PHE A 19 -5.85 30.23 6.95
C PHE A 19 -4.59 29.81 6.18
N SER A 20 -4.57 29.97 4.85
CA SER A 20 -3.39 29.65 4.02
C SER A 20 -2.21 30.62 4.24
N LEU A 21 -2.47 31.87 4.60
CA LEU A 21 -1.44 32.88 4.92
C LEU A 21 -0.82 32.68 6.31
N ILE A 22 -1.48 31.93 7.22
CA ILE A 22 -1.03 31.73 8.61
C ILE A 22 -0.21 30.44 8.77
N PHE A 23 -0.48 29.40 7.97
CA PHE A 23 0.07 28.06 8.20
C PHE A 23 1.04 27.53 7.14
N GLU A 24 1.41 28.33 6.12
CA GLU A 24 2.40 28.03 5.05
C GLU A 24 2.54 26.53 4.70
N ASN A 25 1.42 25.83 4.49
CA ASN A 25 1.43 24.40 4.16
C ASN A 25 1.04 24.20 2.68
N PRO A 26 2.02 23.91 1.79
CA PRO A 26 1.78 23.78 0.35
C PRO A 26 0.79 22.67 -0.01
N PHE A 27 0.73 21.60 0.78
CA PHE A 27 -0.17 20.46 0.57
C PHE A 27 -1.63 20.79 0.87
N VAL A 28 -1.89 21.64 1.87
CA VAL A 28 -3.26 22.09 2.19
C VAL A 28 -3.78 23.05 1.13
N VAL A 29 -2.90 23.89 0.57
CA VAL A 29 -3.23 24.80 -0.53
C VAL A 29 -3.50 24.02 -1.81
N GLU A 30 -2.70 23.00 -2.14
CA GLU A 30 -2.92 22.16 -3.31
C GLU A 30 -4.18 21.29 -3.18
N ALA A 31 -4.42 20.69 -2.01
CA ALA A 31 -5.64 19.91 -1.74
C ALA A 31 -6.91 20.78 -1.77
N ALA A 32 -6.87 21.98 -1.19
CA ALA A 32 -7.97 22.93 -1.26
C ALA A 32 -8.21 23.42 -2.70
N THR A 33 -7.14 23.63 -3.48
CA THR A 33 -7.24 24.00 -4.89
C THR A 33 -7.85 22.87 -5.71
N LYS A 34 -7.42 21.61 -5.52
CA LYS A 34 -8.01 20.42 -6.16
C LYS A 34 -9.48 20.23 -5.81
N ILE A 35 -9.86 20.46 -4.55
CA ILE A 35 -11.27 20.41 -4.12
C ILE A 35 -12.07 21.51 -4.81
N VAL A 36 -11.55 22.74 -4.89
CA VAL A 36 -12.23 23.87 -5.56
C VAL A 36 -12.34 23.66 -7.07
N THR A 37 -11.34 23.06 -7.73
CA THR A 37 -11.41 22.71 -9.16
C THR A 37 -12.41 21.57 -9.41
N LYS A 38 -12.50 20.58 -8.49
CA LYS A 38 -13.47 19.47 -8.53
C LYS A 38 -14.93 19.92 -8.38
N TYR A 39 -15.19 21.10 -7.80
CA TYR A 39 -16.55 21.67 -7.70
C TYR A 39 -17.05 22.38 -8.98
N MET A 40 -16.27 22.40 -10.08
CA MET A 40 -16.71 22.97 -11.37
C MET A 40 -16.94 21.96 -12.51
N GLU A 41 -16.59 20.67 -12.39
CA GLU A 41 -16.75 19.70 -13.48
C GLU A 41 -17.64 18.48 -13.09
N ILE A 42 -18.93 18.64 -13.42
CA ILE A 42 -19.84 17.72 -14.16
C ILE A 42 -19.90 16.21 -13.77
N ALA A 43 -20.90 15.87 -12.96
CA ALA A 43 -22.06 15.01 -13.30
C ALA A 43 -22.13 14.16 -14.62
N LEU A 44 -21.61 12.93 -14.60
CA LEU A 44 -22.03 11.68 -15.32
C LEU A 44 -22.72 11.77 -16.70
N SER A 45 -21.97 11.50 -17.77
CA SER A 45 -22.31 10.45 -18.76
C SER A 45 -21.01 9.71 -19.03
N ALA A 46 -21.03 8.54 -19.68
CA ALA A 46 -19.84 7.81 -20.12
C ALA A 46 -18.93 8.59 -21.11
N GLU A 47 -19.00 9.91 -21.15
CA GLU A 47 -18.36 10.83 -22.09
C GLU A 47 -17.08 11.46 -21.55
N GLU A 48 -16.77 11.36 -20.25
CA GLU A 48 -15.55 11.96 -19.67
C GLU A 48 -14.74 10.97 -18.83
N VAL A 49 -14.66 9.69 -19.23
CA VAL A 49 -13.63 8.80 -18.65
C VAL A 49 -12.26 9.32 -19.06
N SER A 50 -11.36 9.53 -18.10
CA SER A 50 -10.04 10.03 -18.42
C SER A 50 -9.25 9.07 -19.32
N LYS A 51 -8.39 9.62 -20.19
CA LYS A 51 -7.52 8.85 -21.10
C LYS A 51 -6.34 8.18 -20.40
N ASP A 52 -6.15 8.43 -19.11
CA ASP A 52 -5.00 8.03 -18.32
C ASP A 52 -5.38 7.04 -17.20
N LEU A 53 -6.10 5.99 -17.56
CA LEU A 53 -6.47 4.94 -16.62
C LEU A 53 -5.36 3.92 -16.41
N TYR A 54 -5.07 3.64 -15.14
CA TYR A 54 -4.07 2.67 -14.72
C TYR A 54 -4.73 1.53 -13.95
N LEU A 55 -4.56 0.30 -14.43
CA LEU A 55 -5.04 -0.89 -13.73
C LEU A 55 -4.20 -1.10 -12.47
N GLN A 56 -4.86 -1.17 -11.33
CA GLN A 56 -4.24 -1.31 -10.01
C GLN A 56 -4.37 -2.72 -9.45
N ASP A 57 -5.51 -3.37 -9.67
CA ASP A 57 -5.73 -4.74 -9.22
C ASP A 57 -6.72 -5.50 -10.11
N VAL A 58 -6.64 -6.84 -10.07
CA VAL A 58 -7.52 -7.75 -10.82
C VAL A 58 -8.06 -8.85 -9.90
N PHE A 59 -9.37 -9.06 -9.97
CA PHE A 59 -10.11 -10.09 -9.25
C PHE A 59 -10.98 -10.90 -10.22
N THR A 60 -11.61 -11.96 -9.72
CA THR A 60 -12.45 -12.84 -10.52
C THR A 60 -13.77 -13.09 -9.80
N LEU A 61 -14.90 -12.87 -10.49
CA LEU A 61 -16.24 -13.01 -9.92
C LEU A 61 -17.07 -14.10 -10.59
N ASN A 62 -16.96 -14.23 -11.92
CA ASN A 62 -17.83 -15.07 -12.74
C ASN A 62 -17.00 -15.83 -13.79
N GLN A 63 -17.50 -16.95 -14.29
CA GLN A 63 -16.88 -17.69 -15.40
C GLN A 63 -17.05 -16.96 -16.74
N ASP A 64 -18.11 -16.18 -16.96
CA ASP A 64 -18.34 -15.46 -18.23
C ASP A 64 -17.64 -14.09 -18.31
N VAL A 65 -17.21 -13.57 -17.15
CA VAL A 65 -16.30 -12.43 -17.01
C VAL A 65 -15.21 -12.91 -16.06
N PRO A 66 -14.16 -13.55 -16.60
CA PRO A 66 -13.13 -14.11 -15.76
C PRO A 66 -12.46 -13.01 -14.94
N TYR A 67 -12.34 -11.77 -15.42
CA TYR A 67 -11.58 -10.72 -14.75
C TYR A 67 -12.35 -9.42 -14.54
N VAL A 68 -12.26 -8.89 -13.32
CA VAL A 68 -12.74 -7.55 -12.94
C VAL A 68 -11.56 -6.75 -12.41
N GLY A 69 -11.41 -5.54 -12.91
CA GLY A 69 -10.23 -4.70 -12.71
C GLY A 69 -10.60 -3.41 -12.02
N PHE A 70 -9.73 -2.97 -11.13
CA PHE A 70 -9.80 -1.68 -10.45
C PHE A 70 -8.81 -0.71 -11.08
N PHE A 71 -9.26 0.49 -11.43
CA PHE A 71 -8.47 1.48 -12.14
C PHE A 71 -8.48 2.82 -11.41
N THR A 72 -7.39 3.56 -11.55
CA THR A 72 -7.24 4.93 -11.07
C THR A 72 -6.87 5.84 -12.23
N SER A 73 -7.34 7.08 -12.23
CA SER A 73 -6.82 8.15 -13.10
C SER A 73 -6.04 9.16 -12.26
N GLU A 74 -4.94 9.67 -12.81
CA GLU A 74 -4.19 10.77 -12.19
C GLU A 74 -4.69 12.15 -12.61
N THR A 75 -5.35 12.22 -13.77
CA THR A 75 -5.92 13.47 -14.29
C THR A 75 -7.10 13.93 -13.44
N ASP A 76 -8.01 13.02 -13.07
CA ASP A 76 -9.24 13.36 -12.31
C ASP A 76 -9.25 12.84 -10.85
N TYR A 77 -8.26 12.00 -10.47
CA TYR A 77 -8.17 11.35 -9.16
C TYR A 77 -9.40 10.50 -8.80
N SER A 78 -10.11 9.97 -9.79
CA SER A 78 -11.27 9.09 -9.65
C SER A 78 -10.87 7.61 -9.71
N TYR A 79 -11.77 6.77 -9.19
CA TYR A 79 -11.66 5.34 -9.30
C TYR A 79 -12.67 4.79 -10.30
N TYR A 80 -12.23 3.79 -11.03
CA TYR A 80 -13.00 3.17 -12.09
C TYR A 80 -12.96 1.65 -11.90
N TYR A 81 -13.99 0.98 -12.41
CA TYR A 81 -14.00 -0.47 -12.54
C TYR A 81 -14.15 -0.86 -14.01
N GLY A 82 -13.57 -2.01 -14.35
CA GLY A 82 -13.71 -2.59 -15.67
C GLY A 82 -13.81 -4.10 -15.64
N THR A 83 -14.27 -4.65 -16.75
CA THR A 83 -14.37 -6.10 -16.96
C THR A 83 -13.52 -6.53 -18.16
N SER A 84 -12.94 -7.72 -18.09
CA SER A 84 -12.13 -8.31 -19.16
C SER A 84 -12.32 -9.82 -19.24
N ASN A 85 -12.25 -10.35 -20.47
CA ASN A 85 -12.24 -11.78 -20.74
C ASN A 85 -10.83 -12.33 -20.96
N ASP A 86 -9.81 -11.49 -21.17
CA ASP A 86 -8.50 -11.93 -21.62
C ASP A 86 -7.32 -11.28 -20.89
N LEU A 87 -7.59 -10.48 -19.84
CA LEU A 87 -6.70 -9.61 -19.07
C LEU A 87 -6.13 -8.42 -19.85
N VAL A 88 -6.34 -8.37 -21.16
CA VAL A 88 -5.73 -7.40 -22.06
C VAL A 88 -6.74 -6.33 -22.43
N ASN A 89 -7.95 -6.70 -22.82
CA ASN A 89 -8.99 -5.80 -23.27
C ASN A 89 -10.02 -5.59 -22.16
N TRP A 90 -10.10 -4.35 -21.67
CA TRP A 90 -10.90 -3.94 -20.52
C TRP A 90 -12.01 -2.98 -20.93
N ASN A 91 -13.25 -3.26 -20.53
CA ASN A 91 -14.37 -2.34 -20.74
C ASN A 91 -14.71 -1.64 -19.43
N ILE A 92 -14.57 -0.31 -19.40
CA ILE A 92 -14.89 0.55 -18.25
C ILE A 92 -16.34 0.99 -18.33
N THR A 93 -17.02 0.99 -17.18
CA THR A 93 -18.49 1.15 -17.15
C THR A 93 -19.01 2.23 -16.19
N SER A 94 -18.28 2.63 -15.13
CA SER A 94 -18.66 3.79 -14.28
C SER A 94 -17.50 4.37 -13.45
N GLU A 95 -17.61 5.65 -13.07
CA GLU A 95 -16.83 6.27 -11.99
C GLU A 95 -17.45 5.97 -10.61
N TYR A 96 -16.60 5.52 -9.68
CA TYR A 96 -16.90 5.44 -8.27
C TYR A 96 -15.85 6.25 -7.52
N PHE A 97 -16.25 7.08 -6.56
CA PHE A 97 -15.26 7.78 -5.72
C PHE A 97 -14.86 6.96 -4.48
N SER A 98 -15.54 5.85 -4.23
CA SER A 98 -15.18 4.83 -3.24
C SER A 98 -15.65 3.48 -3.76
N LEU A 99 -14.76 2.49 -3.84
CA LEU A 99 -15.05 1.17 -4.38
C LEU A 99 -14.26 0.13 -3.59
N VAL A 100 -14.92 -0.95 -3.19
CA VAL A 100 -14.29 -2.03 -2.42
C VAL A 100 -14.84 -3.39 -2.84
N TYR A 101 -14.03 -4.42 -2.64
CA TYR A 101 -14.39 -5.81 -2.89
C TYR A 101 -14.30 -6.64 -1.60
N GLY A 102 -15.30 -7.46 -1.36
CA GLY A 102 -15.37 -8.37 -0.22
C GLY A 102 -16.51 -9.36 -0.34
N ASN A 103 -16.45 -10.51 0.31
CA ASN A 103 -17.53 -11.51 0.28
C ASN A 103 -18.10 -11.80 -1.13
N GLN A 104 -17.25 -11.86 -2.17
CA GLN A 104 -17.64 -12.07 -3.57
C GLN A 104 -18.58 -10.99 -4.15
N THR A 105 -18.56 -9.79 -3.56
CA THR A 105 -19.41 -8.66 -3.93
C THR A 105 -18.57 -7.40 -4.05
N PHE A 106 -18.74 -6.64 -5.13
CA PHE A 106 -18.23 -5.28 -5.23
C PHE A 106 -19.25 -4.32 -4.65
N VAL A 107 -18.77 -3.32 -3.93
CA VAL A 107 -19.60 -2.24 -3.38
C VAL A 107 -18.94 -0.91 -3.69
N GLY A 108 -19.66 -0.02 -4.34
CA GLY A 108 -19.13 1.26 -4.80
C GLY A 108 -20.11 2.41 -4.58
N ILE A 109 -19.58 3.60 -4.33
CA ILE A 109 -20.36 4.83 -4.19
C ILE A 109 -20.14 5.71 -5.41
N SER A 110 -21.23 6.01 -6.10
CA SER A 110 -21.28 6.90 -7.26
C SER A 110 -22.05 8.17 -6.89
N SER A 111 -21.87 9.26 -7.65
CA SER A 111 -22.69 10.48 -7.50
C SER A 111 -23.46 10.72 -8.78
N ASP A 112 -24.76 11.01 -8.69
CA ASP A 112 -25.55 11.38 -9.86
C ASP A 112 -25.40 12.85 -10.29
N LYS A 113 -26.13 13.23 -11.35
CA LYS A 113 -26.09 14.60 -11.90
C LYS A 113 -26.60 15.69 -10.95
N ASN A 114 -27.33 15.29 -9.91
CA ASN A 114 -27.90 16.18 -8.90
C ASN A 114 -27.07 16.16 -7.61
N TYR A 115 -25.85 15.61 -7.65
CA TYR A 115 -24.96 15.47 -6.51
C TYR A 115 -25.52 14.57 -5.39
N GLN A 116 -26.37 13.61 -5.75
CA GLN A 116 -26.85 12.59 -4.83
C GLN A 116 -25.94 11.37 -4.91
N ASN A 117 -25.41 10.97 -3.76
CA ASN A 117 -24.56 9.80 -3.66
C ASN A 117 -25.41 8.54 -3.58
N HIS A 118 -25.05 7.54 -4.38
CA HIS A 118 -25.72 6.26 -4.46
C HIS A 118 -24.76 5.16 -4.03
N LEU A 119 -25.21 4.27 -3.15
CA LEU A 119 -24.49 3.05 -2.83
C LEU A 119 -24.92 1.97 -3.82
N ASN A 120 -23.95 1.36 -4.49
CA ASN A 120 -24.20 0.35 -5.51
C ASN A 120 -23.44 -0.93 -5.15
N TYR A 121 -23.96 -2.07 -5.57
CA TYR A 121 -23.23 -3.33 -5.46
C TYR A 121 -23.44 -4.22 -6.68
N THR A 122 -22.52 -5.15 -6.88
CA THR A 122 -22.62 -6.20 -7.90
C THR A 122 -21.95 -7.49 -7.43
N THR A 123 -22.52 -8.63 -7.81
CA THR A 123 -21.96 -9.96 -7.54
C THR A 123 -21.35 -10.61 -8.79
N ASP A 124 -21.67 -10.07 -9.97
CA ASP A 124 -21.24 -10.60 -11.28
C ASP A 124 -20.29 -9.64 -12.02
N GLY A 125 -20.10 -8.42 -11.51
CA GLY A 125 -19.25 -7.39 -12.12
C GLY A 125 -19.88 -6.70 -13.32
N ARG A 126 -21.12 -7.05 -13.70
CA ARG A 126 -21.85 -6.53 -14.86
C ARG A 126 -23.11 -5.79 -14.45
N THR A 127 -23.89 -6.41 -13.59
CA THR A 127 -25.21 -5.94 -13.17
C THR A 127 -25.06 -5.25 -11.83
N TRP A 128 -25.15 -3.93 -11.83
CA TRP A 128 -25.10 -3.11 -10.62
C TRP A 128 -26.51 -2.80 -10.12
N GLU A 129 -26.70 -3.04 -8.83
CA GLU A 129 -27.92 -2.73 -8.11
C GLU A 129 -27.66 -1.55 -7.17
N VAL A 130 -28.61 -0.62 -7.07
CA VAL A 130 -28.55 0.48 -6.11
C VAL A 130 -29.09 -0.04 -4.76
N ALA A 131 -28.27 -0.02 -3.73
CA ALA A 131 -28.68 -0.36 -2.38
C ALA A 131 -29.69 0.67 -1.83
N THR A 132 -30.71 0.18 -1.15
CA THR A 132 -31.69 1.05 -0.48
C THR A 132 -31.16 1.47 0.88
N LEU A 133 -30.91 2.77 1.05
CA LEU A 133 -30.59 3.37 2.35
C LEU A 133 -31.83 4.10 2.93
N PRO A 134 -31.89 4.33 4.24
CA PRO A 134 -32.96 5.12 4.84
C PRO A 134 -33.07 6.52 4.20
N VAL A 135 -34.28 7.07 4.16
CA VAL A 135 -34.54 8.40 3.59
C VAL A 135 -33.69 9.46 4.30
N GLY A 136 -33.07 10.34 3.52
CA GLY A 136 -32.21 11.42 4.03
C GLY A 136 -30.77 11.00 4.35
N ILE A 137 -30.41 9.72 4.15
CA ILE A 137 -29.04 9.23 4.37
C ILE A 137 -28.24 9.27 3.06
N SER A 138 -27.14 10.02 3.06
CA SER A 138 -26.18 10.10 1.96
C SER A 138 -24.93 9.27 2.27
N PRO A 139 -24.54 8.30 1.42
CA PRO A 139 -23.29 7.56 1.58
C PRO A 139 -22.08 8.44 1.25
N LEU A 140 -20.95 8.20 1.93
CA LEU A 140 -19.71 8.99 1.84
C LEU A 140 -18.48 8.14 1.52
N SER A 141 -18.37 6.96 2.13
CA SER A 141 -17.25 6.04 1.88
C SER A 141 -17.67 4.63 2.26
N VAL A 142 -17.17 3.64 1.51
CA VAL A 142 -17.32 2.23 1.83
C VAL A 142 -15.95 1.55 1.93
N LYS A 143 -15.79 0.71 2.95
CA LYS A 143 -14.62 -0.14 3.18
C LYS A 143 -15.06 -1.59 3.43
N PHE A 144 -14.15 -2.54 3.26
CA PHE A 144 -14.39 -3.94 3.57
C PHE A 144 -13.29 -4.46 4.49
N GLU A 145 -13.67 -4.85 5.69
CA GLU A 145 -12.74 -5.29 6.73
C GLU A 145 -13.41 -6.38 7.58
N ASN A 146 -12.65 -7.42 7.91
CA ASN A 146 -13.05 -8.48 8.83
C ASN A 146 -14.42 -9.13 8.49
N GLY A 147 -14.70 -9.32 7.20
CA GLY A 147 -15.91 -9.98 6.71
C GLY A 147 -17.15 -9.09 6.60
N TYR A 148 -17.02 -7.78 6.84
CA TYR A 148 -18.10 -6.80 6.73
C TYR A 148 -17.72 -5.63 5.83
N PHE A 149 -18.70 -5.16 5.07
CA PHE A 149 -18.71 -3.83 4.50
C PHE A 149 -19.05 -2.81 5.58
N LYS A 150 -18.24 -1.76 5.67
CA LYS A 150 -18.43 -0.58 6.54
C LYS A 150 -18.80 0.60 5.67
N LEU A 151 -19.99 1.14 5.87
CA LEU A 151 -20.50 2.27 5.11
C LEU A 151 -20.62 3.50 6.01
N TYR A 152 -19.82 4.51 5.71
CA TYR A 152 -19.90 5.81 6.35
C TYR A 152 -20.90 6.68 5.58
N CYS A 153 -21.88 7.22 6.30
CA CYS A 153 -22.91 8.08 5.76
C CYS A 153 -23.04 9.38 6.56
N LYS A 154 -23.83 10.31 6.03
CA LYS A 154 -24.37 11.45 6.79
C LYS A 154 -25.84 11.66 6.46
N ASP A 155 -26.59 12.30 7.35
CA ASP A 155 -27.90 12.85 7.00
C ASP A 155 -27.83 14.27 6.43
N ASP A 156 -29.00 14.84 6.15
CA ASP A 156 -29.17 16.23 5.66
C ASP A 156 -28.69 17.30 6.67
N GLU A 157 -28.64 16.96 7.96
CA GLU A 157 -28.14 17.85 9.03
C GLU A 157 -26.63 17.70 9.26
N GLY A 158 -25.99 16.75 8.56
CA GLY A 158 -24.57 16.45 8.67
C GLY A 158 -24.21 15.50 9.82
N ILE A 159 -25.20 14.90 10.48
CA ILE A 159 -24.99 13.85 11.48
C ILE A 159 -24.41 12.64 10.78
N LYS A 160 -23.33 12.08 11.31
CA LYS A 160 -22.62 10.94 10.72
C LYS A 160 -23.21 9.62 11.19
N TYR A 161 -23.31 8.68 10.27
CA TYR A 161 -23.78 7.33 10.53
C TYR A 161 -22.76 6.31 10.05
N LEU A 162 -22.74 5.15 10.70
CA LEU A 162 -21.98 3.99 10.27
C LEU A 162 -22.94 2.82 10.14
N TYR A 163 -22.95 2.22 8.97
CA TYR A 163 -23.73 1.01 8.67
C TYR A 163 -22.79 -0.15 8.41
N LEU A 164 -23.23 -1.35 8.78
CA LEU A 164 -22.52 -2.59 8.48
C LEU A 164 -23.38 -3.49 7.60
N SER A 165 -22.71 -4.30 6.78
CA SER A 165 -23.35 -5.34 5.96
C SER A 165 -22.37 -6.47 5.66
N GLN A 166 -22.83 -7.72 5.62
CA GLN A 166 -22.03 -8.84 5.11
C GLN A 166 -22.27 -9.12 3.63
N ASP A 167 -23.45 -8.74 3.13
CA ASP A 167 -23.93 -9.10 1.79
C ASP A 167 -24.08 -7.89 0.84
N ALA A 168 -23.80 -6.68 1.35
CA ALA A 168 -24.02 -5.39 0.71
C ALA A 168 -25.49 -5.05 0.38
N LYS A 169 -26.43 -5.88 0.82
CA LYS A 169 -27.87 -5.75 0.58
C LYS A 169 -28.58 -5.30 1.84
N THR A 170 -28.26 -5.96 2.94
CA THR A 170 -28.87 -5.72 4.25
C THR A 170 -27.91 -4.88 5.06
N TRP A 171 -28.29 -3.62 5.28
CA TRP A 171 -27.49 -2.63 6.01
C TRP A 171 -28.18 -2.28 7.32
N PHE A 172 -27.45 -2.37 8.43
CA PHE A 172 -27.97 -1.98 9.74
C PHE A 172 -27.14 -0.85 10.32
N ASP A 173 -27.84 0.14 10.85
CA ASP A 173 -27.29 1.33 11.49
C ASP A 173 -26.81 0.98 12.90
N ILE A 174 -25.49 0.96 13.09
CA ILE A 174 -24.93 0.64 14.40
C ILE A 174 -24.82 1.86 15.32
N THR A 175 -25.04 3.08 14.81
CA THR A 175 -24.97 4.32 15.60
C THR A 175 -26.21 4.54 16.47
N LYS A 176 -27.39 4.07 16.03
CA LYS A 176 -28.65 4.16 16.80
C LYS A 176 -28.63 3.38 18.11
N GLU A 177 -27.78 2.37 18.19
CA GLU A 177 -27.73 1.46 19.33
C GLU A 177 -26.65 1.89 20.34
N VAL A 178 -25.91 2.97 20.06
CA VAL A 178 -24.81 3.45 20.90
C VAL A 178 -25.33 4.12 22.17
N PRO A 179 -24.86 3.73 23.36
CA PRO A 179 -25.27 4.33 24.62
C PRO A 179 -24.89 5.82 24.75
N ASP A 180 -25.64 6.52 25.60
CA ASP A 180 -25.33 7.86 26.10
C ASP A 180 -25.33 9.00 25.06
N GLY A 181 -25.87 8.79 23.86
CA GLY A 181 -25.94 9.82 22.81
C GLY A 181 -24.56 10.26 22.29
N THR A 182 -23.57 9.37 22.42
CA THR A 182 -22.19 9.58 21.98
C THR A 182 -22.03 9.26 20.49
N ASN A 183 -21.09 9.94 19.82
CA ASN A 183 -20.80 9.65 18.42
C ASN A 183 -19.79 8.51 18.32
N ILE A 184 -20.00 7.61 17.35
CA ILE A 184 -18.99 6.61 16.97
C ILE A 184 -17.85 7.33 16.26
N GLU A 185 -16.66 7.21 16.83
CA GLU A 185 -15.44 7.81 16.29
C GLU A 185 -14.66 6.78 15.49
N ASN A 186 -14.60 5.54 15.96
CA ASN A 186 -13.88 4.45 15.29
C ASN A 186 -14.49 3.09 15.62
N ILE A 187 -14.44 2.13 14.67
CA ILE A 187 -14.94 0.76 14.84
C ILE A 187 -14.03 -0.29 14.22
N ILE A 188 -13.86 -1.36 15.00
CA ILE A 188 -13.12 -2.57 14.63
C ILE A 188 -13.97 -3.81 14.91
N ILE A 189 -13.61 -4.90 14.26
CA ILE A 189 -14.23 -6.22 14.48
C ILE A 189 -13.13 -7.17 14.91
N LYS A 190 -13.28 -7.82 16.07
CA LYS A 190 -12.31 -8.79 16.59
C LYS A 190 -13.05 -9.94 17.25
N ASP A 191 -12.65 -11.17 16.93
CA ASP A 191 -13.22 -12.40 17.54
C ASP A 191 -14.76 -12.49 17.45
N GLY A 192 -15.34 -11.95 16.36
CA GLY A 192 -16.79 -11.92 16.14
C GLY A 192 -17.55 -10.84 16.92
N ALA A 193 -16.86 -10.02 17.71
CA ALA A 193 -17.40 -8.87 18.43
C ALA A 193 -17.04 -7.54 17.73
N LEU A 194 -17.92 -6.55 17.85
CA LEU A 194 -17.60 -5.16 17.50
C LEU A 194 -17.04 -4.43 18.70
N TYR A 195 -16.07 -3.57 18.44
CA TYR A 195 -15.59 -2.60 19.43
C TYR A 195 -15.64 -1.22 18.81
N SER A 196 -16.18 -0.27 19.56
CA SER A 196 -16.32 1.13 19.15
C SER A 196 -15.66 2.05 20.14
N LEU A 197 -14.94 3.04 19.63
CA LEU A 197 -14.63 4.26 20.37
C LEU A 197 -15.80 5.23 20.22
N THR A 198 -16.26 5.76 21.34
CA THR A 198 -17.34 6.74 21.39
C THR A 198 -16.90 7.97 22.15
N GLY A 199 -17.00 9.15 21.56
CA GLY A 199 -16.61 10.42 22.18
C GLY A 199 -17.80 11.28 22.57
N THR A 200 -17.64 12.12 23.61
CA THR A 200 -18.45 13.34 23.77
C THR A 200 -17.60 14.55 23.39
N ASN A 201 -18.22 15.58 22.80
CA ASN A 201 -17.58 16.89 22.58
C ASN A 201 -17.29 17.67 23.89
N ILE A 202 -17.29 17.00 25.05
CA ILE A 202 -17.16 17.62 26.36
C ILE A 202 -15.72 17.44 26.85
N SER A 203 -15.01 18.55 27.01
CA SER A 203 -13.65 18.58 27.56
C SER A 203 -13.57 17.79 28.88
N GLY A 204 -12.64 16.84 28.98
CA GLY A 204 -12.34 16.11 30.20
C GLY A 204 -13.12 14.81 30.45
N SER A 205 -14.00 14.37 29.54
CA SER A 205 -14.75 13.10 29.69
C SER A 205 -14.24 11.93 28.84
N GLY A 206 -13.20 12.15 28.02
CA GLY A 206 -12.49 11.12 27.25
C GLY A 206 -13.34 10.38 26.20
N PHE A 207 -12.67 9.61 25.33
CA PHE A 207 -13.35 8.57 24.57
C PHE A 207 -13.80 7.46 25.54
N ARG A 208 -14.78 6.65 25.15
CA ARG A 208 -15.20 5.42 25.84
C ARG A 208 -15.14 4.26 24.86
N VAL A 209 -14.93 3.06 25.37
CA VAL A 209 -14.99 1.85 24.53
C VAL A 209 -16.26 1.09 24.85
N HIS A 210 -17.01 0.78 23.80
CA HIS A 210 -18.16 -0.11 23.87
C HIS A 210 -17.85 -1.37 23.09
N ALA A 211 -18.38 -2.50 23.56
CA ALA A 211 -18.29 -3.77 22.86
C ALA A 211 -19.70 -4.32 22.60
N ALA A 212 -19.90 -4.91 21.41
CA ALA A 212 -21.09 -5.68 21.10
C ALA A 212 -20.69 -7.11 20.72
N LYS A 213 -21.16 -8.09 21.50
CA LYS A 213 -20.80 -9.51 21.34
C LYS A 213 -21.49 -10.19 20.14
N THR A 214 -22.55 -9.60 19.61
CA THR A 214 -23.27 -10.11 18.46
C THR A 214 -23.58 -8.97 17.50
N VAL A 215 -23.21 -9.17 16.24
CA VAL A 215 -23.46 -8.22 15.16
C VAL A 215 -24.61 -8.77 14.33
N ASN A 216 -25.82 -8.31 14.61
CA ASN A 216 -27.00 -8.65 13.84
C ASN A 216 -27.97 -7.46 13.85
N GLU A 217 -28.70 -7.30 12.76
CA GLU A 217 -29.75 -6.30 12.61
C GLU A 217 -30.71 -6.30 13.82
N GLY A 218 -30.80 -5.16 14.52
CA GLY A 218 -31.71 -4.93 15.65
C GLY A 218 -31.35 -5.65 16.96
N LYS A 219 -30.10 -6.11 17.12
CA LYS A 219 -29.60 -6.81 18.33
C LYS A 219 -28.19 -6.39 18.74
N THR A 220 -27.64 -5.30 18.20
CA THR A 220 -26.29 -4.83 18.53
C THR A 220 -26.32 -4.14 19.89
N GLN A 221 -26.40 -4.96 20.94
CA GLN A 221 -26.30 -4.45 22.30
C GLN A 221 -24.85 -4.07 22.59
N TRP A 222 -24.62 -2.76 22.66
CA TRP A 222 -23.37 -2.18 23.09
C TRP A 222 -23.30 -2.15 24.61
N ASP A 223 -22.39 -2.94 25.17
CA ASP A 223 -22.08 -2.92 26.59
C ASP A 223 -20.85 -2.02 26.82
N PRO A 224 -20.90 -1.09 27.80
CA PRO A 224 -19.74 -0.29 28.15
C PRO A 224 -18.64 -1.18 28.70
N LEU A 225 -17.41 -0.99 28.23
CA LEU A 225 -16.25 -1.62 28.82
C LEU A 225 -15.72 -0.74 29.96
N GLU A 226 -16.41 -0.77 31.11
CA GLU A 226 -16.08 0.03 32.31
C GLU A 226 -14.62 -0.10 32.75
N LYS A 227 -13.97 -1.23 32.43
CA LYS A 227 -12.59 -1.53 32.81
C LYS A 227 -11.52 -0.76 32.03
N LEU A 228 -11.91 -0.01 31.00
CA LEU A 228 -11.02 0.82 30.18
C LEU A 228 -10.87 2.26 30.72
N ASN A 229 -11.44 2.57 31.89
CA ASN A 229 -11.16 3.80 32.62
C ASN A 229 -9.96 3.58 33.56
N LYS A 230 -8.92 4.41 33.45
CA LYS A 230 -7.74 4.38 34.33
C LYS A 230 -7.55 5.76 34.97
N GLU A 231 -7.61 5.80 36.30
CA GLU A 231 -7.44 7.05 37.04
C GLU A 231 -6.11 7.75 36.70
N GLY A 232 -6.18 9.04 36.38
CA GLY A 232 -5.02 9.85 35.95
C GLY A 232 -4.69 9.79 34.46
N TYR A 233 -5.43 9.02 33.64
CA TYR A 233 -5.19 8.87 32.21
C TYR A 233 -6.42 9.20 31.36
N GLY A 234 -6.21 9.85 30.21
CA GLY A 234 -7.19 10.04 29.15
C GLY A 234 -6.95 9.09 27.99
N MET A 235 -7.94 8.92 27.11
CA MET A 235 -7.85 8.06 25.91
C MET A 235 -7.77 8.91 24.63
N LEU A 236 -7.01 8.46 23.63
CA LEU A 236 -7.01 9.04 22.29
C LEU A 236 -8.03 8.35 21.38
N GLY A 237 -8.46 9.06 20.34
CA GLY A 237 -9.60 8.68 19.50
C GLY A 237 -9.40 7.54 18.50
N ASN A 238 -8.32 6.78 18.61
CA ASN A 238 -7.97 5.76 17.62
C ASN A 238 -7.63 4.41 18.25
N PHE A 239 -8.05 3.34 17.56
CA PHE A 239 -7.60 1.98 17.85
C PHE A 239 -6.22 1.75 17.24
N MET A 240 -5.44 0.87 17.86
CA MET A 240 -4.12 0.47 17.39
C MET A 240 -4.07 -1.02 17.13
N PHE A 241 -3.39 -1.43 16.06
CA PHE A 241 -3.29 -2.81 15.61
C PHE A 241 -1.86 -3.21 15.25
N ASP A 242 -1.35 -4.30 15.83
CA ASP A 242 -0.04 -4.88 15.48
C ASP A 242 -0.13 -6.20 14.72
N GLY A 243 -1.28 -6.47 14.08
CA GLY A 243 -1.50 -7.74 13.38
C GLY A 243 -1.95 -8.89 14.30
N LYS A 244 -1.81 -8.76 15.63
CA LYS A 244 -2.19 -9.81 16.60
C LYS A 244 -3.13 -9.30 17.68
N THR A 245 -2.93 -8.07 18.13
CA THR A 245 -3.67 -7.43 19.21
C THR A 245 -4.30 -6.15 18.72
N VAL A 246 -5.47 -5.84 19.27
CA VAL A 246 -6.07 -4.53 19.12
C VAL A 246 -6.10 -3.88 20.50
N GLY A 247 -5.85 -2.58 20.58
CA GLY A 247 -6.11 -1.82 21.79
C GLY A 247 -6.25 -0.33 21.52
N VAL A 248 -6.26 0.46 22.59
CA VAL A 248 -6.53 1.91 22.56
C VAL A 248 -5.39 2.65 23.21
N GLN A 249 -5.05 3.83 22.70
CA GLN A 249 -3.98 4.65 23.26
C GLN A 249 -4.47 5.47 24.45
N LEU A 250 -3.72 5.45 25.55
CA LEU A 250 -3.92 6.34 26.68
C LEU A 250 -2.80 7.38 26.81
N TYR A 251 -3.13 8.55 27.37
CA TYR A 251 -2.20 9.62 27.73
C TYR A 251 -2.32 9.98 29.22
N SER A 252 -1.22 10.39 29.85
CA SER A 252 -1.25 10.90 31.23
C SER A 252 -1.88 12.30 31.28
N ILE A 253 -2.92 12.49 32.08
CA ILE A 253 -3.57 13.79 32.25
C ILE A 253 -2.62 14.77 32.91
N ALA A 254 -1.84 14.34 33.91
CA ALA A 254 -0.91 15.20 34.63
C ALA A 254 0.25 15.69 33.74
N GLU A 255 0.72 14.87 32.81
CA GLU A 255 1.73 15.30 31.82
C GLU A 255 1.13 16.23 30.78
N TYR A 256 -0.07 15.92 30.29
CA TYR A 256 -0.80 16.79 29.36
C TYR A 256 -1.09 18.17 29.96
N GLU A 257 -1.53 18.25 31.22
CA GLU A 257 -1.78 19.51 31.93
C GLU A 257 -0.50 20.32 32.17
N LYS A 258 0.66 19.66 32.20
CA LYS A 258 1.95 20.31 32.45
C LYS A 258 2.57 20.87 31.16
N ASP A 259 2.54 20.09 30.09
CA ASP A 259 3.29 20.38 28.86
C ASP A 259 2.37 20.78 27.68
N GLU A 260 1.04 20.83 27.88
CA GLU A 260 -0.02 21.08 26.87
C GLU A 260 0.03 20.15 25.64
N TYR A 261 0.83 19.09 25.71
CA TYR A 261 1.08 18.15 24.63
C TYR A 261 0.95 16.71 25.14
N VAL A 262 0.32 15.86 24.34
CA VAL A 262 0.27 14.43 24.60
C VAL A 262 1.61 13.84 24.13
N SER A 263 2.46 13.40 25.05
CA SER A 263 3.79 12.88 24.70
C SER A 263 3.69 11.76 23.66
N ASN A 264 4.75 11.58 22.85
CA ASN A 264 4.82 10.49 21.87
C ASN A 264 4.91 9.11 22.55
N THR A 265 5.05 9.07 23.87
CA THR A 265 5.14 7.85 24.67
C THR A 265 3.75 7.32 24.95
N LEU A 266 3.47 6.13 24.47
CA LEU A 266 2.19 5.45 24.59
C LEU A 266 2.25 4.51 25.78
N TYR A 267 1.37 4.68 26.77
CA TYR A 267 1.57 3.97 28.04
C TYR A 267 0.75 2.70 28.20
N TYR A 268 -0.37 2.47 27.51
CA TYR A 268 -1.18 1.27 27.77
C TYR A 268 -1.97 0.79 26.55
N VAL A 269 -1.97 -0.53 26.30
CA VAL A 269 -2.77 -1.22 25.29
C VAL A 269 -3.49 -2.40 25.92
N THR A 270 -4.77 -2.58 25.58
CA THR A 270 -5.60 -3.67 26.09
C THR A 270 -5.81 -4.73 25.03
N SER A 271 -4.89 -5.71 24.96
CA SER A 271 -4.94 -6.76 23.94
C SER A 271 -6.27 -7.56 23.89
N ASP A 272 -7.03 -7.55 24.98
CA ASP A 272 -8.33 -8.19 25.16
C ASP A 272 -9.44 -7.20 25.60
N PHE A 273 -9.18 -5.89 25.54
CA PHE A 273 -10.07 -4.82 26.03
C PHE A 273 -10.48 -4.92 27.51
N VAL A 274 -9.82 -5.78 28.29
CA VAL A 274 -10.16 -6.08 29.70
C VAL A 274 -8.95 -5.91 30.61
N ASN A 275 -7.76 -6.30 30.14
CA ASN A 275 -6.51 -6.26 30.86
C ASN A 275 -5.57 -5.23 30.26
N TRP A 276 -4.86 -4.52 31.14
CA TRP A 276 -3.94 -3.46 30.79
C TRP A 276 -2.52 -4.01 30.65
N VAL A 277 -1.89 -3.74 29.50
CA VAL A 277 -0.47 -4.02 29.28
C VAL A 277 0.21 -2.71 28.92
N GLU A 278 1.28 -2.38 29.63
CA GLU A 278 2.17 -1.29 29.26
C GLU A 278 3.00 -1.71 28.06
N LYS A 279 2.97 -0.92 26.99
CA LYS A 279 3.75 -1.19 25.78
C LYS A 279 4.21 0.14 25.23
N ASP A 280 5.52 0.34 25.16
CA ASP A 280 6.15 1.52 24.58
C ASP A 280 6.32 1.30 23.06
N TRP A 281 5.47 1.95 22.27
CA TRP A 281 5.46 1.77 20.81
C TRP A 281 6.46 2.66 20.08
N THR A 282 7.11 3.59 20.78
CA THR A 282 8.17 4.42 20.19
C THR A 282 9.42 3.60 19.88
N GLN A 283 9.53 2.38 20.43
CA GLN A 283 10.65 1.46 20.23
C GLN A 283 10.47 0.54 19.01
N ASP A 284 9.25 0.36 18.49
CA ASP A 284 8.96 -0.60 17.39
C ASP A 284 8.83 0.06 15.99
N ASP A 285 9.26 1.32 15.83
CA ASP A 285 9.32 1.99 14.51
C ASP A 285 7.94 2.03 13.81
N TYR A 286 6.91 2.37 14.57
CA TYR A 286 5.58 2.69 14.08
C TYR A 286 5.44 4.22 14.08
N ASP A 287 5.44 4.83 12.89
CA ASP A 287 4.96 6.19 12.77
C ASP A 287 3.47 6.23 13.15
N TYR A 288 3.00 7.38 13.65
CA TYR A 288 1.57 7.60 13.93
C TYR A 288 0.71 7.13 12.75
N TYR A 289 1.18 7.31 11.51
CA TYR A 289 0.51 6.89 10.27
C TYR A 289 0.58 5.37 9.97
N SER A 290 1.64 4.66 10.39
CA SER A 290 1.83 3.22 10.06
C SER A 290 0.78 2.30 10.69
N ILE A 291 0.13 2.76 11.75
CA ILE A 291 -0.89 2.02 12.50
C ILE A 291 -2.25 2.07 11.77
N TYR A 292 -2.45 3.02 10.85
CA TYR A 292 -3.72 3.22 10.13
C TYR A 292 -3.85 2.46 8.80
N ASP A 293 -2.74 1.93 8.24
CA ASP A 293 -2.68 1.47 6.84
C ASP A 293 -2.92 -0.04 6.60
N ALA A 294 -3.32 -0.81 7.61
CA ALA A 294 -3.65 -2.22 7.41
C ALA A 294 -5.06 -2.41 6.80
N THR A 295 -5.24 -2.05 5.53
CA THR A 295 -6.47 -2.35 4.77
C THR A 295 -6.24 -3.41 3.69
N SER A 296 -7.13 -4.41 3.71
CA SER A 296 -7.35 -5.54 2.77
C SER A 296 -6.11 -6.26 2.20
N THR A 297 -5.51 -7.16 2.99
CA THR A 297 -4.65 -8.23 2.48
C THR A 297 -5.46 -9.34 1.83
N ALA A 298 -5.91 -9.11 0.61
CA ALA A 298 -6.31 -10.17 -0.30
C ALA A 298 -5.84 -9.86 -1.72
N LYS A 299 -4.52 -9.72 -1.91
CA LYS A 299 -3.92 -9.81 -3.26
C LYS A 299 -4.11 -11.24 -3.76
N SER A 300 -5.23 -11.54 -4.40
CA SER A 300 -5.49 -12.85 -4.98
C SER A 300 -4.64 -13.05 -6.24
N ARG A 301 -3.32 -13.25 -6.05
CA ARG A 301 -2.32 -13.44 -7.11
C ARG A 301 -2.44 -14.74 -7.90
N LYS A 302 -3.54 -15.50 -7.76
CA LYS A 302 -3.67 -16.84 -8.36
C LYS A 302 -5.13 -17.13 -8.67
N THR A 303 -5.70 -16.40 -9.63
CA THR A 303 -7.04 -16.72 -10.13
C THR A 303 -6.93 -17.57 -11.38
N LYS A 304 -7.70 -18.67 -11.42
CA LYS A 304 -7.85 -19.56 -12.59
C LYS A 304 -9.31 -19.58 -13.06
N PRO A 305 -9.72 -18.59 -13.84
CA PRO A 305 -10.78 -18.80 -14.82
C PRO A 305 -10.19 -18.68 -16.23
N GLU A 306 -10.56 -19.61 -17.12
CA GLU A 306 -10.24 -19.57 -18.57
C GLU A 306 -8.81 -19.85 -19.04
N GLY A 307 -8.09 -20.76 -18.38
CA GLY A 307 -6.81 -21.26 -18.91
C GLY A 307 -5.63 -20.29 -18.83
N LYS A 308 -5.84 -18.98 -18.64
CA LYS A 308 -4.79 -18.03 -18.27
C LYS A 308 -4.67 -17.92 -16.75
N ARG A 309 -3.44 -18.00 -16.26
CA ARG A 309 -3.04 -17.70 -14.87
C ARG A 309 -2.51 -16.28 -14.84
N PHE A 310 -3.19 -15.39 -14.13
CA PHE A 310 -2.69 -14.05 -13.83
C PHE A 310 -1.62 -14.11 -12.72
N GLU A 311 -0.56 -13.31 -12.85
CA GLU A 311 0.52 -13.20 -11.84
C GLU A 311 0.59 -11.81 -11.22
N ALA A 312 0.59 -10.77 -12.05
CA ALA A 312 0.80 -9.40 -11.61
C ALA A 312 0.35 -8.37 -12.65
N ILE A 313 0.12 -7.16 -12.17
CA ILE A 313 0.12 -5.94 -12.99
C ILE A 313 1.48 -5.25 -12.81
N GLU A 314 2.00 -4.73 -13.90
CA GLU A 314 3.20 -3.89 -13.91
C GLU A 314 2.86 -2.53 -14.50
N ILE A 315 3.19 -1.44 -13.82
CA ILE A 315 2.90 -0.07 -14.27
C ILE A 315 4.22 0.59 -14.61
N TYR A 316 4.33 1.12 -15.83
CA TYR A 316 5.54 1.76 -16.33
C TYR A 316 5.29 3.22 -16.65
N PRO A 317 6.08 4.15 -16.09
CA PRO A 317 6.03 5.53 -16.53
C PRO A 317 6.55 5.68 -17.97
N TYR A 318 6.01 6.65 -18.69
CA TYR A 318 6.34 7.01 -20.05
C TYR A 318 6.23 8.52 -20.28
N ARG A 319 7.22 9.13 -20.95
CA ARG A 319 7.16 10.55 -21.33
C ARG A 319 6.80 10.74 -22.81
N ASP A 320 5.75 11.52 -23.08
CA ASP A 320 5.49 12.12 -24.39
C ASP A 320 5.71 13.64 -24.29
N GLY A 321 6.89 14.11 -24.69
CA GLY A 321 7.31 15.50 -24.47
C GLY A 321 7.44 15.81 -22.97
N ASP A 322 6.75 16.87 -22.52
CA ASP A 322 6.75 17.32 -21.12
C ASP A 322 5.68 16.61 -20.27
N GLN A 323 4.87 15.73 -20.86
CA GLN A 323 3.82 15.01 -20.16
C GLN A 323 4.26 13.58 -19.80
N MET A 324 4.11 13.25 -18.51
CA MET A 324 4.23 11.88 -18.00
C MET A 324 2.91 11.15 -18.18
N TYR A 325 3.02 9.88 -18.56
CA TYR A 325 1.95 8.90 -18.71
C TYR A 325 2.38 7.62 -18.00
N TYR A 326 1.44 6.72 -17.74
CA TYR A 326 1.78 5.36 -17.33
C TYR A 326 1.12 4.33 -18.23
N VAL A 327 1.82 3.23 -18.48
CA VAL A 327 1.33 2.09 -19.24
C VAL A 327 1.31 0.90 -18.32
N SER A 328 0.13 0.34 -18.10
CA SER A 328 -0.01 -0.89 -17.33
C SER A 328 0.11 -2.11 -18.25
N TYR A 329 0.74 -3.16 -17.74
CA TYR A 329 0.86 -4.46 -18.37
C TYR A 329 0.31 -5.52 -17.45
N VAL A 330 -0.28 -6.55 -18.03
CA VAL A 330 -0.64 -7.77 -17.31
C VAL A 330 0.40 -8.84 -17.59
N VAL A 331 0.84 -9.52 -16.54
CA VAL A 331 1.68 -10.71 -16.61
C VAL A 331 0.80 -11.93 -16.39
N TYR A 332 0.76 -12.83 -17.36
CA TYR A 332 -0.11 -13.99 -17.34
C TYR A 332 0.51 -15.21 -18.04
N SER A 333 0.00 -16.40 -17.77
CA SER A 333 0.47 -17.66 -18.38
C SER A 333 -0.67 -18.57 -18.78
N GLU A 334 -0.69 -19.03 -20.03
CA GLU A 334 -1.71 -19.96 -20.57
C GLU A 334 -1.51 -21.42 -20.12
N ASP A 335 -0.28 -21.81 -19.80
CA ASP A 335 0.07 -23.18 -19.37
C ASP A 335 0.55 -23.24 -17.91
N GLY A 336 0.68 -22.08 -17.27
CA GLY A 336 1.26 -21.91 -15.95
C GLY A 336 2.78 -22.11 -15.89
N LYS A 337 3.47 -22.15 -17.04
CA LYS A 337 4.93 -22.34 -17.14
C LYS A 337 5.59 -21.24 -17.95
N THR A 338 4.99 -20.85 -19.07
CA THR A 338 5.44 -19.75 -19.93
C THR A 338 4.65 -18.51 -19.60
N TRP A 339 5.34 -17.51 -19.06
CA TRP A 339 4.77 -16.22 -18.70
C TRP A 339 4.89 -15.25 -19.88
N LYS A 340 3.77 -14.63 -20.20
CA LYS A 340 3.62 -13.58 -21.20
C LYS A 340 3.31 -12.27 -20.50
N LYS A 341 3.65 -11.18 -21.18
CA LYS A 341 3.37 -9.83 -20.73
C LYS A 341 2.76 -9.06 -21.88
N ASP A 342 1.56 -8.53 -21.68
CA ASP A 342 0.85 -7.72 -22.68
C ASP A 342 0.40 -6.40 -22.07
N ALA A 343 0.46 -5.33 -22.87
CA ALA A 343 -0.05 -4.02 -22.49
C ALA A 343 -1.59 -4.07 -22.40
N ILE A 344 -2.15 -3.31 -21.47
CA ILE A 344 -3.61 -3.25 -21.32
C ILE A 344 -4.23 -2.28 -22.32
N ASN A 345 -5.35 -2.71 -22.89
CA ASN A 345 -6.25 -1.90 -23.70
C ASN A 345 -7.47 -1.56 -22.86
N ILE A 346 -7.78 -0.28 -22.73
CA ILE A 346 -8.94 0.21 -21.98
C ILE A 346 -9.91 0.80 -22.97
N PHE A 347 -11.16 0.35 -22.89
CA PHE A 347 -12.24 0.72 -23.77
C PHE A 347 -13.39 1.35 -22.99
N VAL A 348 -13.98 2.38 -23.58
CA VAL A 348 -15.20 3.03 -23.10
C VAL A 348 -16.16 3.10 -24.29
N ASN A 349 -17.36 2.54 -24.14
CA ASN A 349 -18.36 2.47 -25.21
C ASN A 349 -17.83 1.89 -26.54
N GLY A 350 -16.90 0.93 -26.45
CA GLY A 350 -16.25 0.30 -27.61
C GLY A 350 -15.11 1.11 -28.23
N GLU A 351 -14.84 2.32 -27.76
CA GLU A 351 -13.69 3.13 -28.17
C GLU A 351 -12.50 2.86 -27.25
N LYS A 352 -11.34 2.54 -27.83
CA LYS A 352 -10.09 2.39 -27.07
C LYS A 352 -9.60 3.76 -26.63
N ILE A 353 -9.52 3.98 -25.32
CA ILE A 353 -9.04 5.22 -24.71
C ILE A 353 -7.60 5.12 -24.19
N SER A 354 -7.11 3.92 -23.86
CA SER A 354 -5.71 3.76 -23.47
C SER A 354 -4.79 4.01 -24.67
N LYS A 355 -3.69 4.71 -24.42
CA LYS A 355 -2.70 5.00 -25.44
C LYS A 355 -1.87 3.75 -25.76
N ASP A 356 -1.56 3.55 -27.03
CA ASP A 356 -0.54 2.56 -27.40
C ASP A 356 0.79 2.99 -26.79
N PRO A 357 1.51 2.09 -26.11
CA PRO A 357 2.89 2.36 -25.77
C PRO A 357 3.65 2.56 -27.08
N LYS A 358 4.00 3.80 -27.42
CA LYS A 358 5.12 4.01 -28.34
C LYS A 358 6.31 3.43 -27.62
N GLU A 359 6.84 2.29 -28.08
CA GLU A 359 8.00 1.59 -27.48
C GLU A 359 9.29 2.45 -27.37
N LYS A 360 9.23 3.75 -27.65
CA LYS A 360 10.32 4.70 -27.44
C LYS A 360 9.85 5.86 -26.57
N ASN A 361 10.47 5.91 -25.38
CA ASN A 361 10.55 7.01 -24.40
C ASN A 361 9.84 6.77 -23.04
N ALA A 362 9.92 5.54 -22.50
CA ALA A 362 9.51 5.29 -21.11
C ALA A 362 10.27 6.20 -20.11
N PHE A 363 11.57 6.36 -20.32
CA PHE A 363 12.43 7.36 -19.70
C PHE A 363 13.58 7.64 -20.70
N ALA A 364 14.14 8.84 -20.69
CA ALA A 364 15.36 9.17 -21.43
C ALA A 364 16.57 8.50 -20.75
N ILE A 365 16.65 7.17 -20.83
CA ILE A 365 17.82 6.41 -20.37
C ILE A 365 18.97 6.72 -21.34
N PRO A 366 20.13 7.18 -20.85
CA PRO A 366 21.29 7.39 -21.71
C PRO A 366 21.64 6.11 -22.46
N ALA A 367 22.07 6.23 -23.72
CA ALA A 367 22.39 5.07 -24.57
C ALA A 367 23.41 4.10 -23.93
N SER A 368 24.29 4.61 -23.05
CA SER A 368 25.26 3.81 -22.27
C SER A 368 24.62 2.85 -21.26
N TYR A 369 23.36 3.09 -20.87
CA TYR A 369 22.60 2.29 -19.89
C TYR A 369 21.42 1.52 -20.51
N GLU A 370 21.32 1.49 -21.84
CA GLU A 370 20.22 0.81 -22.54
C GLU A 370 20.10 -0.68 -22.16
N TRP A 371 21.24 -1.33 -21.92
CA TRP A 371 21.30 -2.72 -21.47
C TRP A 371 20.63 -2.95 -20.09
N ALA A 372 20.48 -1.90 -19.28
CA ALA A 372 19.86 -1.94 -17.96
C ALA A 372 18.40 -1.48 -17.97
N ARG A 373 17.84 -1.10 -19.12
CA ARG A 373 16.49 -0.50 -19.25
C ARG A 373 15.42 -1.26 -18.48
N LYS A 374 15.34 -2.58 -18.65
CA LYS A 374 14.35 -3.41 -17.93
C LYS A 374 14.49 -3.31 -16.41
N GLY A 375 15.72 -3.31 -15.90
CA GLY A 375 16.00 -3.17 -14.47
C GLY A 375 15.58 -1.81 -13.93
N VAL A 376 15.93 -0.75 -14.66
CA VAL A 376 15.56 0.64 -14.34
C VAL A 376 14.04 0.77 -14.28
N GLU A 377 13.37 0.39 -15.36
CA GLU A 377 11.91 0.45 -15.48
C GLU A 377 11.20 -0.40 -14.42
N TYR A 378 11.71 -1.61 -14.14
CA TYR A 378 11.20 -2.48 -13.07
C TYR A 378 11.27 -1.84 -11.68
N SER A 379 12.40 -1.18 -11.40
CA SER A 379 12.67 -0.57 -10.10
C SER A 379 11.83 0.70 -9.89
N ILE A 380 11.67 1.53 -10.92
CA ILE A 380 10.80 2.72 -10.86
C ILE A 380 9.33 2.32 -10.70
N GLY A 381 8.84 1.40 -11.55
CA GLY A 381 7.43 0.98 -11.54
C GLY A 381 6.96 0.36 -10.22
N ARG A 382 7.88 0.03 -9.32
CA ARG A 382 7.62 -0.52 -7.98
C ARG A 382 8.04 0.42 -6.85
N ASN A 383 8.43 1.65 -7.17
CA ASN A 383 8.91 2.66 -6.22
C ASN A 383 10.09 2.16 -5.37
N TYR A 384 11.00 1.39 -5.96
CA TYR A 384 12.22 0.92 -5.28
C TYR A 384 13.37 1.91 -5.39
N VAL A 385 13.30 2.81 -6.37
CA VAL A 385 14.31 3.83 -6.70
C VAL A 385 13.56 5.10 -7.11
N TYR A 386 14.12 6.27 -6.79
CA TYR A 386 13.47 7.54 -7.11
C TYR A 386 13.78 7.95 -8.55
N THR A 387 12.79 8.54 -9.23
CA THR A 387 12.95 9.04 -10.61
C THR A 387 13.97 10.17 -10.70
N TRP A 388 14.11 10.97 -9.64
CA TRP A 388 15.12 12.04 -9.54
C TRP A 388 16.56 11.52 -9.65
N ASP A 389 16.84 10.29 -9.19
CA ASP A 389 18.16 9.66 -9.28
C ASP A 389 18.55 9.32 -10.73
N LEU A 390 17.55 9.15 -11.60
CA LEU A 390 17.74 8.90 -13.03
C LEU A 390 17.89 10.19 -13.83
N GLU A 391 17.22 11.25 -13.39
CA GLU A 391 17.21 12.56 -14.05
C GLU A 391 18.53 13.35 -13.81
N ASN A 392 19.23 13.10 -12.69
CA ASN A 392 20.43 13.86 -12.30
C ASN A 392 21.77 13.12 -12.51
N ASN A 393 21.79 12.14 -13.41
CA ASN A 393 22.82 11.11 -13.61
C ASN A 393 22.81 10.03 -12.51
N LEU A 394 22.41 8.82 -12.92
CA LEU A 394 22.54 7.60 -12.13
C LEU A 394 23.91 7.57 -11.42
N PRO A 395 23.95 7.39 -10.09
CA PRO A 395 25.20 7.17 -9.39
C PRO A 395 25.99 6.03 -10.05
N GLU A 396 27.29 6.22 -10.27
CA GLU A 396 28.11 5.20 -10.93
C GLU A 396 28.17 3.91 -10.11
N SER A 397 28.07 3.99 -8.78
CA SER A 397 28.02 2.85 -7.87
C SER A 397 26.90 2.96 -6.86
N ILE A 398 26.36 1.82 -6.48
CA ILE A 398 25.41 1.70 -5.37
C ILE A 398 26.15 1.46 -4.05
N SER A 399 25.61 2.02 -2.97
CA SER A 399 26.09 1.74 -1.62
C SER A 399 25.68 0.33 -1.17
N ARG A 400 26.37 -0.22 -0.18
CA ARG A 400 26.06 -1.53 0.40
C ARG A 400 24.67 -1.52 1.05
N GLY A 401 24.29 -0.42 1.69
CA GLY A 401 22.99 -0.20 2.31
C GLY A 401 21.87 -0.17 1.28
N ASP A 402 22.00 0.69 0.27
CA ASP A 402 20.99 0.84 -0.79
C ASP A 402 20.79 -0.46 -1.56
N TYR A 403 21.87 -1.21 -1.81
CA TYR A 403 21.77 -2.51 -2.45
C TYR A 403 20.94 -3.49 -1.63
N LEU A 404 21.20 -3.59 -0.32
CA LEU A 404 20.44 -4.49 0.56
C LEU A 404 18.96 -4.09 0.60
N ILE A 405 18.68 -2.80 0.74
CA ILE A 405 17.31 -2.27 0.76
C ILE A 405 16.59 -2.61 -0.55
N LEU A 406 17.24 -2.37 -1.69
CA LEU A 406 16.70 -2.69 -3.01
C LEU A 406 16.32 -4.17 -3.15
N ILE A 407 17.22 -5.10 -2.80
CA ILE A 407 16.93 -6.53 -2.96
C ILE A 407 15.90 -7.04 -1.95
N MET A 408 15.86 -6.50 -0.74
CA MET A 408 14.82 -6.84 0.25
C MET A 408 13.44 -6.38 -0.23
N LYS A 409 13.34 -5.16 -0.77
CA LYS A 409 12.11 -4.64 -1.40
C LYS A 409 11.71 -5.49 -2.62
N ALA A 410 12.66 -5.81 -3.49
CA ALA A 410 12.41 -6.62 -4.70
C ALA A 410 11.90 -8.05 -4.40
N LEU A 411 12.45 -8.68 -3.36
CA LEU A 411 12.04 -10.01 -2.91
C LEU A 411 10.83 -9.99 -1.95
N ASN A 412 10.35 -8.80 -1.57
CA ASN A 412 9.28 -8.62 -0.58
C ASN A 412 9.57 -9.36 0.74
N VAL A 413 10.82 -9.31 1.21
CA VAL A 413 11.26 -9.99 2.43
C VAL A 413 10.51 -9.42 3.63
N GLN A 414 9.70 -10.26 4.28
CA GLN A 414 8.99 -9.88 5.51
C GLN A 414 9.97 -9.92 6.68
N ALA A 415 10.41 -8.75 7.12
CA ALA A 415 11.35 -8.63 8.21
C ALA A 415 10.61 -8.12 9.46
N PRO A 416 10.66 -8.84 10.60
CA PRO A 416 9.96 -8.41 11.80
C PRO A 416 10.54 -7.09 12.30
N LYS A 417 9.67 -6.17 12.73
CA LYS A 417 10.07 -4.88 13.29
C LYS A 417 10.57 -5.02 14.73
N THR A 418 9.99 -5.95 15.49
CA THR A 418 10.35 -6.18 16.90
C THR A 418 11.71 -6.86 17.02
N GLU A 419 12.60 -6.24 17.79
CA GLU A 419 13.92 -6.77 18.08
C GLU A 419 13.86 -8.04 18.94
N VAL A 420 14.69 -9.03 18.63
CA VAL A 420 14.87 -10.21 19.49
C VAL A 420 15.67 -9.81 20.73
N SER A 421 15.23 -10.19 21.93
CA SER A 421 15.95 -9.89 23.18
C SER A 421 17.42 -10.34 23.09
N GLY A 422 18.34 -9.42 23.38
CA GLY A 422 19.80 -9.65 23.28
C GLY A 422 20.39 -9.45 21.88
N PHE A 423 19.57 -9.05 20.89
CA PHE A 423 20.06 -8.61 19.59
C PHE A 423 20.84 -7.30 19.73
N VAL A 424 21.97 -7.20 19.04
CA VAL A 424 22.78 -5.98 18.98
C VAL A 424 22.73 -5.46 17.55
N PRO A 425 22.11 -4.29 17.28
CA PRO A 425 22.08 -3.71 15.95
C PRO A 425 23.48 -3.31 15.48
N PHE A 426 23.63 -2.98 14.21
CA PHE A 426 24.84 -2.32 13.73
C PHE A 426 24.85 -0.87 14.24
N SER A 427 25.98 -0.44 14.79
CA SER A 427 26.16 0.88 15.43
C SER A 427 26.20 2.04 14.44
N ASP A 428 26.40 1.75 13.17
CA ASP A 428 26.48 2.71 12.07
C ASP A 428 25.19 2.80 11.24
N ILE A 429 24.09 2.24 11.74
CA ILE A 429 22.75 2.44 11.20
C ILE A 429 22.01 3.39 12.13
N TYR A 430 21.75 4.62 11.67
CA TYR A 430 21.07 5.62 12.47
C TYR A 430 19.59 5.25 12.67
N SER A 431 19.09 5.44 13.89
CA SER A 431 17.69 5.16 14.24
C SER A 431 16.67 5.93 13.39
N TRP A 432 17.00 7.15 12.96
CA TRP A 432 16.14 7.99 12.12
C TRP A 432 16.13 7.59 10.63
N TRP A 433 17.00 6.69 10.19
CA TRP A 433 17.02 6.22 8.80
C TRP A 433 16.10 5.00 8.67
N GLU A 434 14.82 5.25 8.38
CA GLU A 434 13.77 4.23 8.33
C GLU A 434 14.09 3.09 7.35
N ASP A 435 14.46 3.42 6.12
CA ASP A 435 14.91 2.44 5.12
C ASP A 435 16.16 1.69 5.60
N GLY A 436 17.05 2.37 6.34
CA GLY A 436 18.22 1.78 6.98
C GLY A 436 17.89 0.71 8.02
N GLN A 437 16.73 0.79 8.68
CA GLN A 437 16.31 -0.23 9.64
C GLN A 437 16.11 -1.59 9.00
N LEU A 438 15.83 -1.67 7.68
CA LEU A 438 15.82 -2.94 6.95
C LEU A 438 17.14 -3.71 7.08
N ILE A 439 18.27 -3.01 7.21
CA ILE A 439 19.61 -3.60 7.37
C ILE A 439 19.70 -4.34 8.72
N ASN A 440 19.28 -3.71 9.81
CA ASN A 440 19.25 -4.34 11.13
C ASN A 440 18.26 -5.51 11.17
N ARG A 441 17.10 -5.38 10.54
CA ARG A 441 16.11 -6.47 10.44
C ARG A 441 16.66 -7.65 9.62
N ALA A 442 17.41 -7.39 8.56
CA ALA A 442 18.11 -8.43 7.80
C ALA A 442 19.17 -9.15 8.64
N LYS A 443 19.94 -8.42 9.48
CA LYS A 443 20.89 -9.00 10.44
C LYS A 443 20.17 -9.90 11.45
N MET A 444 19.03 -9.47 11.95
CA MET A 444 18.22 -10.23 12.92
C MET A 444 17.71 -11.55 12.34
N LEU A 445 17.28 -11.57 11.07
CA LEU A 445 16.96 -12.79 10.34
C LEU A 445 18.21 -13.62 9.97
N GLY A 446 19.40 -13.08 10.26
CA GLY A 446 20.72 -13.59 9.88
C GLY A 446 20.89 -13.69 8.36
N LEU A 447 20.19 -12.87 7.60
CA LEU A 447 20.29 -12.81 6.14
C LEU A 447 21.58 -12.10 5.71
N VAL A 448 22.10 -11.20 6.55
CA VAL A 448 23.33 -10.44 6.28
C VAL A 448 24.24 -10.41 7.49
N ASN A 449 25.53 -10.25 7.22
CA ASN A 449 26.57 -9.96 8.20
C ASN A 449 27.17 -8.58 7.92
N GLY A 450 27.71 -7.95 8.97
CA GLY A 450 28.46 -6.69 8.85
C GLY A 450 29.90 -6.92 8.40
N LYS A 451 30.65 -5.83 8.20
CA LYS A 451 32.12 -5.89 8.10
C LYS A 451 32.76 -6.28 9.44
N SER A 452 32.05 -6.04 10.53
CA SER A 452 32.31 -6.58 11.86
C SER A 452 30.99 -6.92 12.55
N ASP A 453 31.05 -7.46 13.76
CA ASP A 453 29.86 -7.76 14.56
C ASP A 453 29.00 -6.52 14.84
N HIS A 454 29.61 -5.33 14.83
CA HIS A 454 28.94 -4.07 15.17
C HIS A 454 28.82 -3.08 14.01
N GLN A 455 29.49 -3.30 12.87
CA GLN A 455 29.51 -2.32 11.78
C GLN A 455 29.06 -2.93 10.44
N PHE A 456 28.10 -2.29 9.77
CA PHE A 456 27.62 -2.72 8.46
C PHE A 456 28.32 -2.03 7.28
N ASP A 457 28.67 -0.75 7.45
CA ASP A 457 29.14 0.21 6.45
C ASP A 457 28.11 0.47 5.33
N PRO A 458 26.97 1.13 5.65
CA PRO A 458 25.87 1.32 4.70
C PRO A 458 26.24 2.19 3.50
N ASP A 459 27.00 3.26 3.72
CA ASP A 459 27.41 4.20 2.66
C ASP A 459 28.61 3.67 1.84
N GLY A 460 29.27 2.62 2.33
CA GLY A 460 30.40 2.00 1.67
C GLY A 460 30.03 1.39 0.32
N ARG A 461 30.95 1.45 -0.65
CA ARG A 461 30.79 0.75 -1.93
C ARG A 461 30.79 -0.76 -1.69
N ILE A 462 29.93 -1.47 -2.42
CA ILE A 462 29.84 -2.93 -2.36
C ILE A 462 30.60 -3.57 -3.52
N SER A 463 31.49 -4.53 -3.20
CA SER A 463 32.15 -5.34 -4.23
C SER A 463 31.16 -6.33 -4.84
N ARG A 464 31.39 -6.74 -6.09
CA ARG A 464 30.53 -7.70 -6.77
C ARG A 464 30.48 -9.05 -6.06
N GLN A 465 31.58 -9.54 -5.48
CA GLN A 465 31.55 -10.77 -4.69
C GLN A 465 30.75 -10.61 -3.40
N ASP A 466 30.84 -9.47 -2.71
CA ASP A 466 30.09 -9.24 -1.47
C ASP A 466 28.60 -9.09 -1.73
N MET A 467 28.25 -8.44 -2.85
CA MET A 467 26.88 -8.43 -3.36
C MET A 467 26.37 -9.86 -3.57
N MET A 468 27.14 -10.70 -4.27
CA MET A 468 26.72 -12.07 -4.56
C MET A 468 26.55 -12.90 -3.30
N VAL A 469 27.43 -12.74 -2.31
CA VAL A 469 27.29 -13.38 -1.00
C VAL A 469 26.02 -12.92 -0.29
N MET A 470 25.76 -11.61 -0.28
CA MET A 470 24.56 -11.04 0.34
C MET A 470 23.28 -11.57 -0.30
N THR A 471 23.19 -11.54 -1.63
CA THR A 471 22.03 -12.06 -2.38
C THR A 471 21.86 -13.56 -2.21
N TYR A 472 22.96 -14.33 -2.26
CA TYR A 472 22.93 -15.77 -2.03
C TYR A 472 22.40 -16.11 -0.63
N ASN A 473 22.88 -15.44 0.41
CA ASN A 473 22.44 -15.72 1.79
C ASN A 473 20.95 -15.48 1.96
N ILE A 474 20.42 -14.38 1.39
CA ILE A 474 18.99 -14.08 1.41
C ILE A 474 18.21 -15.19 0.71
N LEU A 475 18.55 -15.49 -0.55
CA LEU A 475 17.83 -16.49 -1.34
C LEU A 475 17.93 -17.90 -0.75
N ARG A 476 19.10 -18.30 -0.25
CA ARG A 476 19.32 -19.60 0.38
C ARG A 476 18.44 -19.68 1.64
N LYS A 477 18.48 -18.68 2.52
CA LYS A 477 17.68 -18.72 3.76
C LYS A 477 16.18 -18.73 3.47
N SER A 478 15.77 -18.09 2.39
CA SER A 478 14.39 -18.13 1.88
C SER A 478 14.05 -19.38 1.08
N GLY A 479 14.95 -20.37 0.94
CA GLY A 479 14.68 -21.61 0.20
C GLY A 479 14.54 -21.44 -1.32
N MET A 480 14.95 -20.29 -1.87
CA MET A 480 14.74 -19.92 -3.27
C MET A 480 15.85 -20.41 -4.21
N VAL A 481 17.04 -20.71 -3.67
CA VAL A 481 18.20 -21.20 -4.44
C VAL A 481 18.90 -22.37 -3.73
N GLU A 482 19.43 -23.30 -4.53
CA GLU A 482 20.25 -24.41 -4.06
C GLU A 482 21.74 -24.06 -4.07
N ALA A 483 22.48 -24.65 -3.13
CA ALA A 483 23.93 -24.49 -3.05
C ALA A 483 24.66 -25.29 -4.15
N ASP A 484 25.64 -24.69 -4.81
CA ASP A 484 26.57 -25.37 -5.72
C ASP A 484 27.93 -25.63 -5.04
N THR A 485 27.97 -26.59 -4.12
CA THR A 485 29.16 -26.91 -3.32
C THR A 485 30.34 -27.45 -4.15
N ASN A 486 30.08 -27.99 -5.33
CA ASN A 486 31.10 -28.49 -6.25
C ASN A 486 31.76 -27.39 -7.10
N LEU A 487 31.31 -26.13 -6.96
CA LEU A 487 31.86 -24.95 -7.64
C LEU A 487 31.96 -25.10 -9.18
N THR A 488 31.01 -25.82 -9.77
CA THR A 488 31.07 -26.22 -11.18
C THR A 488 30.83 -25.04 -12.11
N ALA A 489 29.84 -24.20 -11.77
CA ALA A 489 29.51 -23.01 -12.55
C ALA A 489 30.61 -21.95 -12.50
N LEU A 490 31.47 -21.96 -11.46
CA LEU A 490 32.59 -21.04 -11.33
C LEU A 490 33.74 -21.33 -12.32
N GLN A 491 33.88 -22.57 -12.81
CA GLN A 491 35.06 -22.98 -13.59
C GLN A 491 35.15 -22.33 -14.98
N VAL A 492 34.04 -21.79 -15.50
CA VAL A 492 33.99 -21.18 -16.84
C VAL A 492 34.57 -19.77 -16.88
N PHE A 493 34.87 -19.18 -15.72
CA PHE A 493 35.33 -17.81 -15.60
C PHE A 493 36.86 -17.73 -15.44
N SER A 494 37.47 -16.84 -16.21
CA SER A 494 38.93 -16.67 -16.27
C SER A 494 39.53 -16.04 -15.01
N ASP A 495 38.72 -15.29 -14.26
CA ASP A 495 39.08 -14.59 -13.02
C ASP A 495 38.55 -15.31 -11.77
N LYS A 496 38.12 -16.57 -11.88
CA LYS A 496 37.60 -17.38 -10.77
C LYS A 496 38.51 -17.43 -9.55
N ASP A 497 39.83 -17.32 -9.76
CA ASP A 497 40.83 -17.40 -8.70
C ASP A 497 40.96 -16.08 -7.91
N GLN A 498 40.33 -15.00 -8.39
CA GLN A 498 40.17 -13.74 -7.64
C GLN A 498 38.98 -13.76 -6.68
N VAL A 499 38.06 -14.72 -6.82
CA VAL A 499 36.95 -14.89 -5.90
C VAL A 499 37.48 -15.37 -4.56
N SER A 500 37.22 -14.58 -3.52
CA SER A 500 37.64 -14.91 -2.16
C SER A 500 36.99 -16.22 -1.70
N GLY A 501 37.68 -16.97 -0.83
CA GLY A 501 37.23 -18.31 -0.41
C GLY A 501 35.79 -18.34 0.14
N TYR A 502 35.40 -17.30 0.90
CA TYR A 502 34.04 -17.16 1.46
C TYR A 502 32.97 -16.92 0.39
N GLY A 503 33.35 -16.41 -0.79
CA GLY A 503 32.42 -16.05 -1.87
C GLY A 503 32.20 -17.15 -2.89
N LYS A 504 33.07 -18.17 -2.96
CA LYS A 504 33.06 -19.15 -4.05
C LYS A 504 31.73 -19.89 -4.20
N GLU A 505 31.16 -20.36 -3.09
CA GLU A 505 29.87 -21.06 -3.11
C GLU A 505 28.74 -20.14 -3.57
N ALA A 506 28.66 -18.93 -3.00
CA ALA A 506 27.63 -17.95 -3.34
C ALA A 506 27.69 -17.58 -4.83
N VAL A 507 28.88 -17.26 -5.33
CA VAL A 507 29.11 -16.91 -6.73
C VAL A 507 28.72 -18.07 -7.65
N SER A 508 29.20 -19.28 -7.38
CA SER A 508 28.86 -20.46 -8.20
C SER A 508 27.35 -20.75 -8.19
N SER A 509 26.70 -20.63 -7.03
CA SER A 509 25.27 -20.91 -6.88
C SER A 509 24.40 -19.90 -7.64
N LEU A 510 24.72 -18.61 -7.57
CA LEU A 510 23.97 -17.58 -8.29
C LEU A 510 24.18 -17.64 -9.81
N ILE A 511 25.37 -18.04 -10.27
CA ILE A 511 25.63 -18.30 -11.69
C ILE A 511 24.80 -19.50 -12.16
N LYS A 512 24.83 -20.61 -11.41
CA LYS A 512 24.06 -21.82 -11.71
C LYS A 512 22.56 -21.55 -11.73
N ALA A 513 22.08 -20.66 -10.86
CA ALA A 513 20.69 -20.20 -10.82
C ALA A 513 20.31 -19.27 -11.98
N GLY A 514 21.28 -18.77 -12.76
CA GLY A 514 21.04 -17.82 -13.85
C GLY A 514 20.79 -16.38 -13.39
N ILE A 515 20.95 -16.09 -12.10
CA ILE A 515 20.78 -14.73 -11.53
C ILE A 515 21.95 -13.85 -11.96
N ILE A 516 23.17 -14.39 -11.89
CA ILE A 516 24.40 -13.73 -12.31
C ILE A 516 24.92 -14.37 -13.59
N ALA A 517 25.16 -13.56 -14.62
CA ALA A 517 25.70 -14.03 -15.89
C ALA A 517 27.22 -13.77 -16.05
N GLY A 518 27.77 -12.83 -15.27
CA GLY A 518 29.11 -12.28 -15.51
C GLY A 518 29.16 -11.31 -16.70
N SER A 519 30.35 -10.84 -17.03
CA SER A 519 30.64 -9.97 -18.18
C SER A 519 31.61 -10.68 -19.11
N GLY A 520 31.08 -11.28 -20.18
CA GLY A 520 31.85 -12.19 -21.03
C GLY A 520 32.30 -13.43 -20.25
N ASN A 521 33.62 -13.68 -20.18
CA ASN A 521 34.22 -14.78 -19.42
C ASN A 521 34.79 -14.34 -18.06
N LYS A 522 34.29 -13.23 -17.50
CA LYS A 522 34.72 -12.67 -16.21
C LYS A 522 33.57 -12.44 -15.23
N ILE A 523 33.86 -12.56 -13.95
CA ILE A 523 32.95 -12.24 -12.83
C ILE A 523 33.17 -10.80 -12.38
N ASP A 524 34.43 -10.35 -12.42
CA ASP A 524 34.97 -9.14 -11.81
C ASP A 524 34.66 -9.07 -10.29
N PRO A 525 35.14 -10.03 -9.48
CA PRO A 525 34.68 -10.15 -8.10
C PRO A 525 35.06 -8.97 -7.20
N LEU A 526 36.14 -8.26 -7.53
CA LEU A 526 36.67 -7.14 -6.75
C LEU A 526 36.16 -5.77 -7.24
N GLY A 527 35.52 -5.72 -8.41
CA GLY A 527 34.90 -4.51 -8.93
C GLY A 527 33.73 -4.03 -8.06
N ASN A 528 33.46 -2.73 -8.07
CA ASN A 528 32.29 -2.17 -7.40
C ASN A 528 31.02 -2.40 -8.23
N LEU A 529 29.90 -2.65 -7.55
CA LEU A 529 28.61 -2.79 -8.20
C LEU A 529 28.10 -1.42 -8.68
N SER A 530 27.73 -1.32 -9.96
CA SER A 530 27.06 -0.13 -10.45
C SER A 530 25.58 -0.10 -10.08
N TYR A 531 25.01 1.10 -9.99
CA TYR A 531 23.59 1.27 -9.66
C TYR A 531 22.68 0.63 -10.73
N ALA A 532 23.06 0.74 -12.01
CA ALA A 532 22.37 0.08 -13.11
C ALA A 532 22.40 -1.46 -13.02
N GLU A 533 23.55 -2.05 -12.64
CA GLU A 533 23.64 -3.50 -12.44
C GLU A 533 22.78 -3.98 -11.28
N ALA A 534 22.72 -3.20 -10.19
CA ALA A 534 21.87 -3.51 -9.05
C ALA A 534 20.39 -3.60 -9.44
N MET A 535 19.90 -2.66 -10.25
CA MET A 535 18.53 -2.67 -10.77
C MET A 535 18.26 -3.88 -11.68
N VAL A 536 19.22 -4.28 -12.53
CA VAL A 536 19.08 -5.49 -13.36
C VAL A 536 19.00 -6.74 -12.48
N ILE A 537 19.77 -6.80 -11.40
CA ILE A 537 19.69 -7.91 -10.45
C ILE A 537 18.31 -7.91 -9.77
N ALA A 538 17.81 -6.76 -9.31
CA ALA A 538 16.49 -6.64 -8.71
C ALA A 538 15.37 -7.12 -9.64
N GLU A 539 15.43 -6.80 -10.93
CA GLU A 539 14.49 -7.30 -11.94
C GLU A 539 14.57 -8.82 -12.11
N ARG A 540 15.78 -9.39 -12.19
CA ARG A 540 15.96 -10.85 -12.29
C ARG A 540 15.45 -11.59 -11.06
N LEU A 541 15.46 -10.97 -9.89
CA LEU A 541 14.94 -11.57 -8.66
C LEU A 541 13.41 -11.67 -8.64
N ASN A 542 12.68 -10.99 -9.54
CA ASN A 542 11.22 -11.06 -9.62
C ASN A 542 10.69 -12.49 -9.76
N VAL A 543 11.38 -13.35 -10.53
CA VAL A 543 10.96 -14.75 -10.76
C VAL A 543 11.03 -15.64 -9.51
N TYR A 544 11.76 -15.20 -8.47
CA TYR A 544 11.87 -15.91 -7.20
C TYR A 544 10.83 -15.47 -6.17
N ARG A 545 10.17 -14.32 -6.40
CA ARG A 545 9.07 -13.84 -5.56
C ARG A 545 7.82 -14.74 -5.65
N THR A 546 7.68 -15.53 -6.71
CA THR A 546 6.45 -16.25 -7.06
C THR A 546 6.49 -17.77 -6.86
N ARG A 547 7.53 -18.28 -6.19
CA ARG A 547 7.69 -19.72 -5.88
C ARG A 547 6.90 -20.23 -4.67
N GLU A 548 6.11 -19.40 -3.99
CA GLU A 548 5.16 -19.84 -2.93
C GLU A 548 3.70 -19.59 -3.32
#